data_AF-A0A7S1FUJ8-F1
#
_entry.id   AF-A0A7S1FUJ8-F1
#
_cell.length_a   1.000
_cell.length_b   1.000
_cell.length_c   1.000
_cell.angle_alpha   90.00
_cell.angle_beta   90.00
_cell.angle_gamma   90.00
#
_symmetry.space_group_name_H-M   'P 1'
#
loop_
_entity.id
_entity.type
_entity.pdbx_description
1 polymer ?
#
loop_
_entity_poly.entity_id
_entity_poly.type
_entity_poly.pdbx_seq_one_letter_code
_entity_poly.pdbx_strand_id
1 'polypeptide(L)'
;MAVYQTPESKKEEYRRYLEKSGVVDSLTKVLVGLYEEQDRPSNAIDFVRKYMGVADGAADVEAIREENETLKKEAEELRRTVEQLNRRLEVYEKKSEDDEQSAERKKDAGFV
;
A
#
# COMPACT_ATOMS: atom_id res chain seq x y z
N MET A 1 -4.03 32.21 34.98
CA MET A 1 -2.79 31.91 35.72
C MET A 1 -1.74 31.48 34.71
N ALA A 2 -0.61 32.19 34.61
CA ALA A 2 0.50 31.75 33.77
C ALA A 2 1.13 30.52 34.44
N VAL A 3 1.09 29.38 33.76
CA VAL A 3 1.79 28.17 34.23
C VAL A 3 3.28 28.46 34.09
N TYR A 4 3.94 28.74 35.22
CA TYR A 4 5.39 28.85 35.26
C TYR A 4 5.97 27.46 34.97
N GLN A 5 6.43 27.24 33.74
CA GLN A 5 7.17 26.04 33.39
C GLN A 5 8.54 26.08 34.08
N THR A 6 8.69 25.28 35.12
CA THR A 6 9.99 25.02 35.73
C THR A 6 10.86 24.20 34.76
N PRO A 7 12.20 24.25 34.87
CA PRO A 7 13.10 23.39 34.09
C PRO A 7 12.72 21.90 34.17
N GLU A 8 12.24 21.46 35.33
CA GLU A 8 11.78 20.09 35.54
C GLU A 8 10.47 19.78 34.81
N SER A 9 9.52 20.73 34.73
CA SER A 9 8.30 20.57 33.93
C SER A 9 8.60 20.39 32.44
N LYS A 10 9.61 21.10 31.92
CA LYS A 10 10.02 20.95 30.51
C LYS A 10 10.69 19.60 30.23
N LYS A 11 11.53 19.11 31.16
CA LYS A 11 12.14 17.78 31.05
C LYS A 11 11.08 16.67 31.08
N GLU A 12 10.09 16.80 31.96
CA GLU A 12 8.97 15.86 32.10
C GLU A 12 8.15 15.80 30.81
N GLU A 13 7.81 16.96 30.24
CA GLU A 13 7.09 17.07 28.97
C GLU A 13 7.87 16.40 27.82
N TYR A 14 9.19 16.62 27.77
CA TYR A 14 10.04 16.01 26.75
C TYR A 14 10.13 14.48 26.92
N ARG A 15 10.24 13.97 28.16
CA ARG A 15 10.19 12.52 28.42
C ARG A 15 8.87 11.90 27.94
N ARG A 16 7.73 12.52 28.29
CA ARG A 16 6.41 12.07 27.81
C ARG A 16 6.27 12.12 26.31
N TYR A 17 6.86 13.13 25.65
CA TYR A 17 6.89 13.21 24.20
C TYR A 17 7.65 12.03 23.59
N LEU A 18 8.82 11.68 24.11
CA LEU A 18 9.61 10.54 23.62
C LEU A 18 8.90 9.20 23.85
N GLU A 19 8.22 9.05 24.99
CA GLU A 19 7.39 7.87 25.28
C GLU A 19 6.20 7.78 24.31
N LYS A 20 5.43 8.87 24.16
CA LYS A 20 4.23 8.90 23.31
C LYS A 20 4.55 8.74 21.82
N SER A 21 5.68 9.25 21.37
CA SER A 21 6.14 9.09 19.97
C SER A 21 6.78 7.73 19.69
N GLY A 22 6.92 6.86 20.70
CA GLY A 22 7.47 5.51 20.53
C GLY A 22 8.99 5.44 20.45
N VAL A 23 9.71 6.56 20.57
CA VAL A 23 11.18 6.60 20.52
C VAL A 23 11.80 5.72 21.61
N VAL A 24 11.23 5.75 22.82
CA VAL A 24 11.71 4.93 23.93
C VAL A 24 11.53 3.43 23.65
N ASP A 25 10.41 3.03 23.07
CA ASP A 25 10.12 1.65 22.71
C ASP A 25 11.07 1.14 21.61
N SER A 26 11.27 1.94 20.56
CA SER A 26 12.21 1.61 19.49
C SER A 26 13.65 1.47 19.99
N LEU A 27 14.13 2.39 20.83
CA LEU A 27 15.46 2.28 21.45
C LEU A 27 15.57 1.04 22.34
N THR A 28 14.51 0.71 23.08
CA THR A 28 14.46 -0.50 23.93
C THR A 28 14.58 -1.77 23.09
N LYS A 29 13.84 -1.88 21.99
CA LYS A 29 13.92 -3.03 21.07
C LYS A 29 15.32 -3.24 20.48
N VAL A 30 15.99 -2.15 20.07
CA VAL A 30 17.37 -2.21 19.57
C VAL A 30 18.33 -2.75 20.64
N LEU A 31 18.19 -2.28 21.89
CA LEU A 31 19.02 -2.73 23.01
C LEU A 31 18.75 -4.20 23.39
N VAL A 32 17.49 -4.64 23.34
CA VAL A 32 17.11 -6.05 23.55
C VAL A 32 17.71 -6.93 22.44
N GLY A 33 17.59 -6.54 21.17
CA GLY A 33 18.19 -7.27 20.06
C GLY A 33 19.72 -7.38 20.19
N LEU A 34 20.39 -6.31 20.64
CA LEU A 34 21.82 -6.35 20.91
C LEU A 34 22.18 -7.28 22.09
N TYR A 35 21.30 -7.39 23.08
CA TYR A 35 21.49 -8.29 24.23
C TYR A 35 21.30 -9.75 23.85
N GLU A 36 20.33 -10.04 22.97
CA GLU A 36 19.98 -11.40 22.51
C GLU A 36 20.95 -11.95 21.44
N GLU A 37 21.71 -11.09 20.77
CA GLU A 37 22.67 -11.49 19.75
C GLU A 37 23.76 -12.41 20.34
N GLN A 38 23.80 -13.66 19.84
CA GLN A 38 24.73 -14.69 20.35
C GLN A 38 26.19 -14.38 20.00
N ASP A 39 26.42 -13.74 18.84
CA ASP A 39 27.72 -13.25 18.41
C ASP A 39 27.76 -11.72 18.53
N ARG A 40 28.19 -11.24 19.70
CA ARG A 40 28.18 -9.80 19.99
C ARG A 40 29.04 -9.08 18.95
N PRO A 41 28.48 -8.10 18.21
CA PRO A 41 29.22 -7.39 17.20
C PRO A 41 30.41 -6.69 17.85
N SER A 42 31.57 -6.77 17.21
CA SER A 42 32.80 -6.09 17.66
C SER A 42 32.62 -4.58 17.81
N ASN A 43 31.65 -4.00 17.10
CA ASN A 43 31.22 -2.61 17.23
C ASN A 43 29.70 -2.51 17.45
N ALA A 44 29.29 -2.33 18.71
CA ALA A 44 27.89 -2.15 19.09
C ALA A 44 27.23 -0.92 18.44
N ILE A 45 28.00 0.13 18.12
CA ILE A 45 27.46 1.35 17.50
C ILE A 45 26.99 1.05 16.06
N ASP A 46 27.69 0.18 15.33
CA ASP A 46 27.30 -0.18 13.96
C ASP A 46 26.03 -1.02 13.94
N PHE A 47 25.85 -1.90 14.94
CA PHE A 47 24.60 -2.63 15.12
C PHE A 47 23.42 -1.68 15.33
N VAL A 48 23.55 -0.71 16.26
CA VAL A 48 22.50 0.28 16.52
C VAL A 48 22.14 1.06 15.25
N ARG A 49 23.14 1.53 14.49
CA ARG A 49 22.88 2.24 13.22
C ARG A 49 22.12 1.39 12.21
N LYS A 50 22.53 0.13 12.03
CA LYS A 50 21.87 -0.79 11.11
C LYS A 50 20.43 -1.07 11.57
N TYR A 51 20.24 -1.38 12.85
CA TYR A 51 18.94 -1.77 13.38
C TYR A 51 17.94 -0.61 13.38
N MET A 52 18.39 0.63 13.70
CA MET A 52 17.56 1.82 13.58
C MET A 52 17.24 2.19 12.13
N GLY A 53 18.16 1.94 11.18
CA GLY A 53 17.89 2.17 9.75
C GLY A 53 17.03 1.10 9.08
N VAL A 54 16.92 -0.10 9.67
CA VAL A 54 16.15 -1.24 9.16
C VAL A 54 14.76 -1.31 9.80
N ALA A 55 14.62 -0.90 11.06
CA ALA A 55 13.38 -0.98 11.83
C ALA A 55 12.21 -0.18 11.21
N ASP A 56 12.50 0.94 10.54
CA ASP A 56 11.47 1.77 9.91
C ASP A 56 11.18 1.41 8.45
N GLY A 57 11.92 0.48 7.83
CA GLY A 57 11.87 0.29 6.37
C GLY A 57 11.83 -1.15 5.85
N ALA A 58 12.40 -2.13 6.54
CA ALA A 58 12.54 -3.47 5.95
C ALA A 58 11.24 -4.28 5.97
N ALA A 59 10.49 -4.24 7.08
CA ALA A 59 9.18 -4.90 7.17
C ALA A 59 8.15 -4.23 6.23
N ASP A 60 8.27 -2.91 6.03
CA ASP A 60 7.39 -2.15 5.16
C ASP A 60 7.72 -2.42 3.67
N VAL A 61 9.00 -2.52 3.30
CA VAL A 61 9.40 -2.74 1.90
C VAL A 61 8.96 -4.11 1.37
N GLU A 62 9.02 -5.17 2.18
CA GLU A 62 8.56 -6.50 1.74
C GLU A 62 7.03 -6.54 1.60
N ALA A 63 6.30 -6.02 2.58
CA ALA A 63 4.84 -5.90 2.51
C ALA A 63 4.38 -5.02 1.34
N ILE A 64 5.02 -3.86 1.13
CA ILE A 64 4.75 -2.95 -0.01
C ILE A 64 5.05 -3.64 -1.34
N ARG A 65 6.08 -4.49 -1.42
CA ARG A 65 6.37 -5.25 -2.65
C ARG A 65 5.30 -6.29 -2.95
N GLU A 66 4.87 -7.05 -1.96
CA GLU A 66 3.78 -8.02 -2.11
C GLU A 66 2.47 -7.36 -2.51
N GLU A 67 2.13 -6.23 -1.88
CA GLU A 67 0.95 -5.43 -2.24
C GLU A 67 1.05 -4.90 -3.67
N ASN A 68 2.21 -4.36 -4.07
CA ASN A 68 2.44 -3.91 -5.45
C ASN A 68 2.26 -5.03 -6.47
N GLU A 69 2.79 -6.22 -6.21
CA GLU A 69 2.64 -7.36 -7.12
C GLU A 69 1.18 -7.84 -7.21
N THR A 70 0.45 -7.78 -6.10
CA THR A 70 -0.99 -8.11 -6.07
C THR A 70 -1.80 -7.10 -6.88
N LEU A 71 -1.59 -5.80 -6.64
CA LEU A 71 -2.28 -4.72 -7.36
C LEU A 71 -1.98 -4.74 -8.86
N LYS A 72 -0.75 -5.06 -9.27
CA LYS A 72 -0.41 -5.22 -10.69
C LYS A 72 -1.18 -6.35 -11.35
N LYS A 73 -1.32 -7.50 -10.69
CA LYS A 73 -2.08 -8.65 -11.20
C LYS A 73 -3.56 -8.30 -11.36
N GLU A 74 -4.17 -7.71 -10.34
CA GLU A 74 -5.56 -7.25 -10.40
C GLU A 74 -5.77 -6.22 -11.51
N ALA A 75 -4.84 -5.27 -11.67
CA ALA A 75 -4.90 -4.29 -12.74
C ALA A 75 -4.83 -4.94 -14.13
N GLU A 76 -4.02 -5.98 -14.30
CA GLU A 76 -3.93 -6.71 -15.56
C GLU A 76 -5.22 -7.51 -15.84
N GLU A 77 -5.77 -8.18 -14.84
CA GLU A 77 -7.04 -8.92 -14.95
C GLU A 77 -8.23 -8.02 -15.26
N LEU A 78 -8.32 -6.87 -14.58
CA LEU A 78 -9.35 -5.88 -14.85
C LEU A 78 -9.22 -5.32 -16.27
N ARG A 79 -8.00 -5.01 -16.73
CA ARG A 79 -7.76 -4.56 -18.11
C ARG A 79 -8.20 -5.60 -19.14
N ARG A 80 -7.86 -6.88 -18.94
CA ARG A 80 -8.31 -7.97 -19.82
C ARG A 80 -9.83 -8.10 -19.83
N THR A 81 -10.46 -7.98 -18.67
CA THR A 81 -11.92 -8.06 -18.54
C THR A 81 -12.61 -6.92 -19.27
N VAL A 82 -12.11 -5.69 -19.11
CA VAL A 82 -12.61 -4.51 -19.84
C VAL A 82 -12.46 -4.71 -21.35
N GLU A 83 -11.31 -5.19 -21.82
CA GLU A 83 -11.09 -5.45 -23.23
C GLU A 83 -12.04 -6.54 -23.79
N GLN A 84 -12.28 -7.59 -23.02
CA GLN A 84 -13.22 -8.66 -23.38
C GLN A 84 -14.67 -8.16 -23.42
N LEU A 85 -15.08 -7.34 -22.44
CA LEU A 85 -16.43 -6.78 -22.39
C LEU A 85 -16.66 -5.79 -23.53
N ASN A 86 -15.69 -4.92 -23.84
CA ASN A 86 -15.77 -4.00 -24.98
C ASN A 86 -15.91 -4.77 -26.30
N ARG A 87 -15.09 -5.82 -26.52
CA ARG A 87 -15.24 -6.69 -27.70
C ARG A 87 -16.62 -7.32 -27.80
N ARG A 88 -17.19 -7.77 -26.68
CA ARG A 88 -18.56 -8.35 -26.66
C ARG A 88 -19.60 -7.29 -26.98
N LEU A 89 -19.48 -6.08 -26.42
CA LEU A 89 -20.37 -4.96 -26.70
C LEU A 89 -20.37 -4.61 -28.18
N GLU A 90 -19.20 -4.46 -28.81
CA GLU A 90 -19.07 -4.19 -30.25
C GLU A 90 -19.79 -5.26 -31.09
N VAL A 91 -19.66 -6.54 -30.72
CA VAL A 91 -20.36 -7.65 -31.41
C VAL A 91 -21.88 -7.55 -31.24
N TYR A 92 -22.37 -7.20 -30.05
CA TYR A 92 -23.80 -7.03 -29.81
C TYR A 92 -24.36 -5.81 -30.54
N GLU A 93 -23.67 -4.67 -30.52
CA GLU A 93 -24.05 -3.44 -31.21
C GLU A 93 -24.15 -3.68 -32.72
N LYS A 94 -23.13 -4.31 -33.31
CA LYS A 94 -23.14 -4.65 -34.73
C LYS A 94 -24.26 -5.62 -35.09
N LYS A 95 -24.54 -6.60 -34.22
CA LYS A 95 -25.65 -7.53 -34.43
C LYS A 95 -27.01 -6.83 -34.36
N SER A 96 -27.20 -5.89 -33.44
CA SER A 96 -28.45 -5.09 -33.40
C SER A 96 -28.61 -4.22 -34.65
N GLU A 97 -27.54 -3.60 -35.14
CA GLU A 97 -27.59 -2.80 -36.37
C GLU A 97 -27.92 -3.66 -37.60
N ASP A 98 -27.33 -4.86 -37.70
CA ASP A 98 -27.60 -5.81 -38.79
C ASP A 98 -29.04 -6.34 -38.75
N ASP A 99 -29.58 -6.61 -37.54
CA ASP A 99 -30.95 -7.06 -37.32
C ASP A 99 -31.97 -5.94 -37.65
N GLU A 100 -31.68 -4.69 -37.29
CA GLU A 100 -32.50 -3.51 -37.63
C GLU A 100 -32.52 -3.23 -39.14
N GLN A 101 -31.36 -3.22 -39.80
CA GLN A 101 -31.27 -3.05 -41.26
C GLN A 101 -31.97 -4.19 -42.01
N SER A 102 -31.90 -5.41 -41.49
CA SER A 102 -32.60 -6.56 -42.08
C SER A 102 -34.12 -6.46 -41.91
N ALA A 103 -34.60 -5.88 -40.80
CA ALA A 103 -36.02 -5.64 -40.57
C ALA A 103 -36.56 -4.51 -41.45
N GLU A 104 -35.82 -3.42 -41.63
CA GLU A 104 -36.17 -2.32 -42.54
C GLU A 104 -36.22 -2.79 -44.00
N ARG A 105 -35.20 -3.51 -44.47
CA ARG A 105 -35.18 -4.08 -45.82
C ARG A 105 -36.37 -5.01 -46.09
N LYS A 106 -36.83 -5.77 -45.09
CA LYS A 106 -38.02 -6.63 -45.21
C LYS A 106 -39.33 -5.85 -45.26
N LYS A 107 -39.42 -4.70 -44.58
CA LYS A 107 -40.58 -3.79 -44.67
C LYS A 107 -40.64 -3.10 -46.04
N ASP A 108 -39.48 -2.66 -46.55
CA ASP A 108 -39.37 -1.98 -47.84
C ASP A 108 -39.54 -2.94 -49.03
N ALA A 109 -39.14 -4.21 -48.89
CA ALA A 109 -39.27 -5.23 -49.94
C ALA A 109 -40.71 -5.74 -50.17
N GLY A 110 -41.68 -5.32 -49.34
CA GLY A 110 -43.09 -5.59 -49.56
C GLY A 110 -43.52 -7.03 -49.33
N PHE A 111 -44.29 -7.24 -48.26
CA PHE A 111 -45.39 -8.20 -48.29
C PHE A 111 -46.68 -7.44 -47.96
N VAL A 112 -47.63 -7.55 -48.88
CA VAL A 112 -49.05 -7.16 -48.75
C VAL A 112 -49.71 -7.93 -47.62
#